data_AF-A0A3L9YNC0-F1
#
_entry.id   AF-A0A3L9YNC0-F1
#
_cell.length_a   1.000
_cell.length_b   1.000
_cell.length_c   1.000
_cell.angle_alpha   90.00
_cell.angle_beta   90.00
_cell.angle_gamma   90.00
#
_symmetry.space_group_name_H-M   'P 1'
#
loop_
_entity.id
_entity.type
_entity.pdbx_description
1 polymer ?
#
loop_
_entity_poly.entity_id
_entity_poly.type
_entity_poly.pdbx_seq_one_letter_code
_entity_poly.pdbx_strand_id
1 'polypeptide(L)'
;MASHQTGVPVQVLMAITRTETGRHRNGETRPWPWTVNMEGTGAWFSTRSEALNYAIRHHATGATSFDIGCFQINHRWHGRAFTSIDAMFDPAANARYAAEFLADLHAELGTWDAAAGAYHSRTPEHATRYLASYHRHLAALQTSDPAFPADAPSAPQPIRRNRFPLLQAGSTPGATPGSLVPHVHGGVQALFQDM
;
A
#
# COMPACT_ATOMS: atom_id res chain seq x y z
N MET A 1 -18.83 6.72 7.07
CA MET A 1 -19.25 6.65 5.66
C MET A 1 -19.58 5.21 5.28
N ALA A 2 -18.80 4.53 4.43
CA ALA A 2 -19.20 3.29 3.72
C ALA A 2 -19.97 2.23 4.55
N SER A 3 -19.47 1.83 5.72
CA SER A 3 -20.14 0.89 6.65
C SER A 3 -21.59 1.30 7.00
N HIS A 4 -21.83 2.57 7.34
CA HIS A 4 -23.17 3.08 7.66
C HIS A 4 -24.08 3.18 6.42
N GLN A 5 -23.51 3.31 5.22
CA GLN A 5 -24.27 3.45 3.97
C GLN A 5 -24.72 2.11 3.39
N THR A 6 -24.10 1.00 3.83
CA THR A 6 -24.26 -0.34 3.25
C THR A 6 -24.72 -1.40 4.27
N GLY A 7 -24.69 -1.07 5.57
CA GLY A 7 -24.95 -2.03 6.65
C GLY A 7 -23.80 -2.99 6.94
N VAL A 8 -22.73 -2.98 6.13
CA VAL A 8 -21.55 -3.83 6.35
C VAL A 8 -20.89 -3.47 7.69
N PRO A 9 -20.65 -4.42 8.62
CA PRO A 9 -19.99 -4.14 9.88
C PRO A 9 -18.58 -3.57 9.67
N VAL A 10 -18.23 -2.52 10.42
CA VAL A 10 -16.91 -1.86 10.30
C VAL A 10 -15.74 -2.83 10.45
N GLN A 11 -15.85 -3.81 11.35
CA GLN A 11 -14.84 -4.84 11.59
C GLN A 11 -14.62 -5.75 10.38
N VAL A 12 -15.65 -5.98 9.56
CA VAL A 12 -15.56 -6.78 8.33
C VAL A 12 -14.78 -6.01 7.25
N LEU A 13 -15.10 -4.72 7.03
CA LEU A 13 -14.32 -3.88 6.11
C LEU A 13 -12.86 -3.72 6.56
N MET A 14 -12.63 -3.54 7.86
CA MET A 14 -11.28 -3.48 8.43
C MET A 14 -10.52 -4.82 8.29
N ALA A 15 -11.20 -5.96 8.40
CA ALA A 15 -10.58 -7.27 8.19
C ALA A 15 -10.23 -7.53 6.72
N ILE A 16 -11.11 -7.16 5.78
CA ILE A 16 -10.83 -7.24 4.33
C ILE A 16 -9.64 -6.36 3.97
N THR A 17 -9.67 -5.04 4.24
CA THR A 17 -8.55 -4.15 3.84
C THR A 17 -7.20 -4.59 4.44
N ARG A 18 -7.18 -5.12 5.68
CA ARG A 18 -5.98 -5.72 6.29
C ARG A 18 -5.50 -7.00 5.59
N THR A 19 -6.42 -7.80 5.06
CA THR A 19 -6.11 -9.03 4.31
C THR A 19 -5.59 -8.67 2.91
N GLU A 20 -6.25 -7.76 2.20
CA GLU A 20 -5.86 -7.30 0.86
C GLU A 20 -4.50 -6.58 0.86
N THR A 21 -4.27 -5.63 1.79
CA THR A 21 -2.98 -4.92 1.88
C THR A 21 -1.92 -5.70 2.69
N GLY A 22 -2.17 -6.99 2.97
CA GLY A 22 -1.46 -7.82 3.95
C GLY A 22 -0.05 -8.32 3.56
N ARG A 23 0.75 -7.56 2.79
CA ARG A 23 2.14 -7.94 2.46
C ARG A 23 3.15 -6.79 2.56
N HIS A 24 3.79 -6.72 3.73
CA HIS A 24 5.08 -6.12 4.07
C HIS A 24 5.58 -4.87 3.33
N ARG A 25 5.56 -3.74 4.06
CA ARG A 25 6.81 -3.01 4.34
C ARG A 25 6.92 -2.68 5.82
N ASN A 26 8.12 -2.77 6.39
CA ASN A 26 8.50 -2.28 7.74
C ASN A 26 7.65 -2.69 8.96
N GLY A 27 6.78 -3.70 8.85
CA GLY A 27 6.07 -4.31 9.99
C GLY A 27 4.80 -3.59 10.46
N GLU A 28 4.34 -2.55 9.75
CA GLU A 28 3.11 -1.83 10.08
C GLU A 28 2.12 -1.86 8.90
N THR A 29 1.08 -2.69 9.00
CA THR A 29 0.04 -2.83 7.95
C THR A 29 -0.98 -1.69 8.07
N ARG A 30 -0.75 -0.61 7.31
CA ARG A 30 -1.73 0.46 7.10
C ARG A 30 -2.26 0.39 5.65
N PRO A 31 -3.57 0.55 5.41
CA PRO A 31 -4.10 0.56 4.04
C PRO A 31 -3.51 1.72 3.23
N TRP A 32 -2.80 1.41 2.15
CA TRP A 32 -2.14 2.41 1.30
C TRP A 32 -2.90 2.57 -0.02
N PRO A 33 -3.48 3.76 -0.31
CA PRO A 33 -4.35 3.93 -1.48
C PRO A 33 -3.58 3.98 -2.80
N TRP A 34 -2.28 4.27 -2.78
CA TRP A 34 -1.44 4.33 -3.99
C TRP A 34 -0.66 3.02 -4.15
N THR A 35 -1.42 1.92 -4.10
CA THR A 35 -0.96 0.54 -4.30
C THR A 35 -1.59 -0.01 -5.57
N VAL A 36 -0.78 -0.67 -6.39
CA VAL A 36 -1.22 -1.42 -7.57
C VAL A 36 -0.64 -2.83 -7.50
N ASN A 37 -1.46 -3.85 -7.67
CA ASN A 37 -0.99 -5.22 -7.87
C ASN A 37 -1.14 -5.58 -9.36
N MET A 38 -0.01 -5.71 -10.05
CA MET A 38 0.05 -6.05 -11.47
C MET A 38 0.32 -7.56 -11.60
N GLU A 39 -0.76 -8.34 -11.75
CA GLU A 39 -0.72 -9.81 -11.94
C GLU A 39 0.12 -10.56 -10.87
N GLY A 40 0.03 -10.12 -9.61
CA GLY A 40 0.79 -10.67 -8.47
C GLY A 40 2.04 -9.87 -8.09
N THR A 41 2.44 -8.90 -8.92
CA THR A 41 3.54 -7.95 -8.65
C THR A 41 3.00 -6.70 -7.97
N GLY A 42 3.08 -6.65 -6.64
CA GLY A 42 2.72 -5.48 -5.85
C GLY A 42 3.70 -4.31 -6.04
N ALA A 43 3.16 -3.11 -6.25
CA ALA A 43 3.89 -1.86 -6.35
C ALA A 43 3.22 -0.77 -5.49
N TRP A 44 4.03 -0.03 -4.73
CA TRP A 44 3.58 1.02 -3.81
C TRP A 44 4.26 2.34 -4.17
N PHE A 45 3.48 3.41 -4.28
CA PHE A 45 3.93 4.71 -4.77
C PHE A 45 3.79 5.80 -3.71
N SER A 46 4.58 6.87 -3.81
CA SER A 46 4.56 7.98 -2.85
C SER A 46 3.38 8.94 -3.08
N THR A 47 2.79 8.89 -4.28
CA THR A 47 1.70 9.77 -4.72
C THR A 47 0.68 9.04 -5.60
N ARG A 48 -0.54 9.59 -5.66
CA ARG A 48 -1.60 9.16 -6.58
C ARG A 48 -1.16 9.20 -8.04
N SER A 49 -0.45 10.26 -8.44
CA SER A 49 -0.01 10.48 -9.82
C SER A 49 1.01 9.44 -10.29
N GLU A 50 1.94 9.01 -9.44
CA GLU A 50 2.87 7.92 -9.77
C GLU A 50 2.14 6.60 -9.98
N ALA A 51 1.20 6.25 -9.09
CA ALA A 51 0.41 5.01 -9.18
C ALA A 51 -0.50 5.01 -10.42
N LEU A 52 -1.14 6.15 -10.73
CA LEU A 52 -1.93 6.35 -11.94
C LEU A 52 -1.07 6.19 -13.20
N ASN A 53 0.09 6.85 -13.25
CA ASN A 53 1.01 6.76 -14.39
C ASN A 53 1.60 5.36 -14.55
N TYR A 54 1.72 4.57 -13.48
CA TYR A 54 2.05 3.15 -13.57
C TYR A 54 0.89 2.34 -14.18
N ALA A 55 -0.31 2.43 -13.60
CA ALA A 55 -1.49 1.70 -14.06
C ALA A 55 -1.87 2.02 -15.51
N ILE A 56 -1.89 3.30 -15.91
CA ILE A 56 -2.22 3.73 -17.28
C ILE A 56 -1.19 3.19 -18.29
N ARG A 57 0.11 3.19 -17.97
CA ARG A 57 1.13 2.65 -18.89
C ARG A 57 0.96 1.16 -19.11
N HIS A 58 0.74 0.38 -18.03
CA HIS A 58 0.49 -1.06 -18.16
C HIS A 58 -0.82 -1.35 -18.91
N HIS A 59 -1.88 -0.57 -18.65
CA HIS A 59 -3.14 -0.69 -19.37
C HIS A 59 -3.02 -0.35 -20.86
N ALA A 60 -2.23 0.68 -21.22
CA ALA A 60 -1.93 1.02 -22.61
C ALA A 60 -1.14 -0.08 -23.34
N THR A 61 -0.37 -0.91 -22.61
CA THR A 61 0.27 -2.13 -23.14
C THR A 61 -0.63 -3.38 -23.11
N GLY A 62 -1.92 -3.24 -22.78
CA GLY A 62 -2.92 -4.31 -22.81
C GLY A 62 -3.19 -5.03 -21.49
N ALA A 63 -2.55 -4.63 -20.38
CA ALA A 63 -2.84 -5.21 -19.08
C ALA A 63 -4.26 -4.81 -18.62
N THR A 64 -5.12 -5.78 -18.35
CA THR A 64 -6.51 -5.52 -17.93
C THR A 64 -6.79 -5.95 -16.50
N SER A 65 -6.11 -6.98 -16.00
CA SER A 65 -6.31 -7.58 -14.68
C SER A 65 -5.26 -7.12 -13.67
N PHE A 66 -5.54 -6.01 -12.99
CA PHE A 66 -4.69 -5.46 -11.93
C PHE A 66 -5.55 -4.86 -10.83
N ASP A 67 -5.05 -4.91 -9.60
CA ASP A 67 -5.82 -4.56 -8.39
C ASP A 67 -5.40 -3.20 -7.85
N ILE A 68 -6.36 -2.38 -7.43
CA ILE A 68 -6.14 -0.96 -7.09
C ILE A 68 -6.57 -0.63 -5.66
N GLY A 69 -5.71 0.11 -4.96
CA GLY A 69 -6.07 0.84 -3.74
C GLY A 69 -6.19 0.00 -2.48
N CYS A 70 -6.77 0.60 -1.43
CA CYS A 70 -6.84 0.03 -0.09
C CYS A 70 -7.72 -1.23 0.02
N PHE A 71 -8.62 -1.48 -0.93
CA PHE A 71 -9.44 -2.68 -1.01
C PHE A 71 -9.07 -3.62 -2.18
N GLN A 72 -7.94 -3.35 -2.87
CA GLN A 72 -7.43 -4.13 -4.00
C GLN A 72 -8.52 -4.49 -5.02
N ILE A 73 -9.25 -3.48 -5.49
CA ILE A 73 -10.34 -3.66 -6.45
C ILE A 73 -9.76 -3.97 -7.83
N ASN A 74 -10.06 -5.17 -8.37
CA ASN A 74 -9.55 -5.61 -9.66
C ASN A 74 -10.24 -4.88 -10.83
N HIS A 75 -9.43 -4.23 -11.67
CA HIS A 75 -9.89 -3.42 -12.81
C HIS A 75 -10.67 -4.22 -13.87
N ARG A 76 -10.27 -5.47 -14.17
CA ARG A 76 -10.91 -6.30 -15.22
C ARG A 76 -12.37 -6.61 -14.90
N TRP A 77 -12.66 -6.88 -13.62
CA TRP A 77 -13.99 -7.28 -13.17
C TRP A 77 -14.85 -6.08 -12.73
N HIS A 78 -14.23 -5.11 -12.04
CA HIS A 78 -14.96 -4.06 -11.32
C HIS A 78 -14.75 -2.64 -11.90
N GLY A 79 -13.78 -2.42 -12.78
CA GLY A 79 -13.42 -1.08 -13.27
C GLY A 79 -14.57 -0.32 -13.95
N ARG A 80 -15.55 -1.03 -14.51
CA ARG A 80 -16.77 -0.45 -15.11
C ARG A 80 -17.72 0.23 -14.11
N ALA A 81 -17.59 -0.03 -12.80
CA ALA A 81 -18.34 0.67 -11.77
C ALA A 81 -17.76 2.07 -11.44
N PHE A 82 -16.58 2.38 -11.96
CA PHE A 82 -15.88 3.65 -11.74
C PHE A 82 -15.88 4.47 -13.04
N THR A 83 -15.81 5.79 -12.91
CA THR A 83 -15.75 6.71 -14.07
C THR A 83 -14.40 6.65 -14.82
N SER A 84 -13.35 6.13 -14.17
CA SER A 84 -12.02 5.92 -14.75
C SER A 84 -11.13 5.08 -13.81
N ILE A 85 -9.98 4.62 -14.31
CA ILE A 85 -8.88 4.07 -13.48
C ILE A 85 -8.46 5.07 -12.39
N ASP A 86 -8.50 6.38 -12.66
CA ASP A 86 -8.16 7.41 -11.67
C ASP A 86 -9.16 7.46 -10.51
N ALA A 87 -10.46 7.28 -10.80
CA ALA A 87 -11.49 7.19 -9.77
C ALA A 87 -11.32 5.94 -8.87
N MET A 88 -10.71 4.85 -9.36
CA MET A 88 -10.39 3.67 -8.53
C MET A 88 -9.30 3.95 -7.49
N PHE A 89 -8.44 4.96 -7.71
CA PHE A 89 -7.44 5.44 -6.74
C PHE A 89 -7.98 6.45 -5.71
N ASP A 90 -9.24 6.89 -5.81
CA ASP A 90 -9.84 7.67 -4.74
C ASP A 90 -10.18 6.76 -3.54
N PRO A 91 -9.66 7.03 -2.32
CA PRO A 91 -9.87 6.14 -1.17
C PRO A 91 -11.33 5.99 -0.76
N ALA A 92 -12.16 7.02 -0.95
CA ALA A 92 -13.56 6.99 -0.57
C ALA A 92 -14.40 6.21 -1.59
N ALA A 93 -14.15 6.38 -2.89
CA ALA A 93 -14.76 5.57 -3.95
C ALA A 93 -14.36 4.10 -3.86
N ASN A 94 -13.06 3.82 -3.64
CA ASN A 94 -12.52 2.46 -3.48
C ASN A 94 -13.18 1.75 -2.29
N ALA A 95 -13.25 2.41 -1.12
CA ALA A 95 -13.88 1.87 0.09
C ALA A 95 -15.42 1.79 0.01
N ARG A 96 -16.07 2.72 -0.70
CA ARG A 96 -17.52 2.68 -0.95
C ARG A 96 -17.87 1.46 -1.80
N TYR A 97 -17.21 1.31 -2.94
CA TYR A 97 -17.49 0.21 -3.87
C TYR A 97 -17.22 -1.16 -3.24
N ALA A 98 -16.14 -1.29 -2.46
CA ALA A 98 -15.85 -2.51 -1.70
C ALA A 98 -16.98 -2.89 -0.73
N ALA A 99 -17.58 -1.90 -0.06
CA ALA A 99 -18.69 -2.12 0.86
C ALA A 99 -20.02 -2.40 0.15
N GLU A 100 -20.28 -1.77 -0.99
CA GLU A 100 -21.45 -2.05 -1.82
C GLU A 100 -21.39 -3.49 -2.37
N PHE A 101 -20.26 -3.87 -2.98
CA PHE A 101 -20.04 -5.23 -3.48
C PHE A 101 -20.12 -6.30 -2.38
N LEU A 102 -19.61 -6.03 -1.18
CA LEU A 102 -19.71 -6.97 -0.07
C LEU A 102 -21.14 -7.08 0.50
N ALA A 103 -21.93 -6.00 0.46
CA ALA A 103 -23.34 -6.05 0.82
C ALA A 103 -24.15 -6.90 -0.17
N ASP A 104 -23.88 -6.79 -1.47
CA ASP A 104 -24.48 -7.64 -2.51
C ASP A 104 -24.12 -9.12 -2.28
N LEU A 105 -22.85 -9.43 -2.04
CA LEU A 105 -22.38 -10.78 -1.71
C LEU A 105 -23.00 -11.33 -0.42
N HIS A 106 -23.25 -10.48 0.58
CA HIS A 106 -23.94 -10.87 1.80
C HIS A 106 -25.43 -11.15 1.55
N ALA A 107 -26.09 -10.38 0.69
CA ALA A 107 -27.48 -10.63 0.30
C ALA A 107 -27.63 -11.92 -0.50
N GLU A 108 -26.64 -12.28 -1.33
CA GLU A 108 -26.60 -13.54 -2.08
C GLU A 108 -26.27 -14.77 -1.19
N LEU A 109 -25.29 -14.64 -0.30
CA LEU A 109 -24.67 -15.79 0.40
C LEU A 109 -25.04 -15.90 1.89
N GLY A 110 -25.85 -14.97 2.41
CA GLY A 110 -26.47 -15.00 3.73
C GLY A 110 -25.56 -14.84 4.95
N THR A 111 -24.23 -14.79 4.77
CA THR A 111 -23.26 -14.62 5.87
C THR A 111 -22.06 -13.77 5.47
N TRP A 112 -21.51 -13.02 6.43
CA TRP A 112 -20.29 -12.21 6.21
C TRP A 112 -19.05 -13.06 5.92
N ASP A 113 -19.04 -14.32 6.35
CA ASP A 113 -17.96 -15.27 6.07
C ASP A 113 -17.96 -15.67 4.60
N ALA A 114 -19.11 -16.17 4.10
CA ALA A 114 -19.25 -16.52 2.68
C ALA A 114 -19.06 -15.30 1.77
N ALA A 115 -19.55 -14.12 2.18
CA ALA A 115 -19.33 -12.86 1.46
C ALA A 115 -17.84 -12.48 1.40
N ALA A 116 -17.09 -12.55 2.50
CA ALA A 116 -15.66 -12.25 2.51
C ALA A 116 -14.85 -13.27 1.69
N GLY A 117 -15.23 -14.55 1.69
CA GLY A 117 -14.63 -15.56 0.81
C GLY A 117 -14.85 -15.24 -0.66
N ALA A 118 -16.12 -15.01 -1.05
CA ALA A 118 -16.52 -14.72 -2.43
C ALA A 118 -16.03 -13.37 -2.96
N TYR A 119 -15.77 -12.39 -2.08
CA TYR A 119 -15.15 -11.10 -2.40
C TYR A 119 -13.77 -11.30 -3.03
N HIS A 120 -12.96 -12.19 -2.47
CA HIS A 120 -11.65 -12.53 -3.01
C HIS A 120 -11.73 -13.54 -4.15
N SER A 121 -12.54 -14.61 -4.00
CA SER A 121 -12.75 -15.58 -5.07
C SER A 121 -13.99 -16.45 -4.85
N ARG A 122 -14.76 -16.71 -5.92
CA ARG A 122 -15.80 -17.76 -5.92
C ARG A 122 -15.24 -19.19 -6.04
N THR A 123 -13.93 -19.36 -6.25
CA THR A 123 -13.27 -20.68 -6.26
C THR A 123 -13.01 -21.15 -4.82
N PRO A 124 -13.59 -22.28 -4.35
CA PRO A 124 -13.55 -22.68 -2.94
C PRO A 124 -12.14 -22.79 -2.35
N GLU A 125 -11.17 -23.27 -3.11
CA GLU A 125 -9.77 -23.46 -2.69
C GLU A 125 -9.04 -22.14 -2.45
N HIS A 126 -9.43 -21.08 -3.18
CA HIS A 126 -8.93 -19.72 -2.99
C HIS A 126 -9.66 -19.02 -1.84
N ALA A 127 -10.99 -19.11 -1.79
CA ALA A 127 -11.80 -18.59 -0.69
C ALA A 127 -11.34 -19.15 0.68
N THR A 128 -11.14 -20.47 0.78
CA THR A 128 -10.69 -21.13 2.03
C THR A 128 -9.33 -20.59 2.52
N ARG A 129 -8.38 -20.37 1.60
CA ARG A 129 -7.05 -19.82 1.92
C ARG A 129 -7.13 -18.35 2.36
N TYR A 130 -8.01 -17.59 1.73
CA TYR A 130 -8.27 -16.19 2.07
C TYR A 130 -8.93 -16.05 3.45
N LEU A 131 -9.98 -16.82 3.70
CA LEU A 131 -10.74 -16.82 4.96
C LEU A 131 -9.85 -17.10 6.16
N ALA A 132 -8.95 -18.09 6.06
CA ALA A 132 -7.97 -18.37 7.10
C ALA A 132 -7.07 -17.16 7.49
N SER A 133 -6.95 -16.15 6.60
CA SER A 133 -6.24 -14.88 6.88
C SER A 133 -7.19 -13.78 7.35
N TYR A 134 -8.34 -13.62 6.70
CA TYR A 134 -9.42 -12.73 7.10
C TYR A 134 -9.86 -12.97 8.57
N HIS A 135 -10.03 -14.23 8.99
CA HIS A 135 -10.35 -14.59 10.37
C HIS A 135 -9.30 -14.12 11.38
N ARG A 136 -8.01 -14.20 11.05
CA ARG A 136 -6.93 -13.69 11.93
C ARG A 136 -7.01 -12.17 12.08
N HIS A 137 -7.31 -11.45 11.00
CA HIS A 137 -7.46 -10.00 11.04
C HIS A 137 -8.74 -9.56 11.76
N LEU A 138 -9.85 -10.31 11.61
CA LEU A 138 -11.12 -10.07 12.30
C LEU A 138 -11.02 -10.35 13.81
N ALA A 139 -10.39 -11.45 14.22
CA ALA A 139 -10.14 -11.75 15.64
C ALA A 139 -9.28 -10.66 16.31
N ALA A 140 -8.22 -10.21 15.64
CA ALA A 140 -7.37 -9.09 16.11
C ALA A 140 -8.09 -7.73 16.14
N LEU A 141 -9.26 -7.60 15.50
CA LEU A 141 -10.13 -6.43 15.60
C LEU A 141 -11.19 -6.56 16.72
N GLN A 142 -11.50 -7.77 17.15
CA GLN A 142 -12.38 -8.02 18.31
C GLN A 142 -11.63 -7.86 19.64
N THR A 143 -10.32 -8.08 19.66
CA THR A 143 -9.44 -7.86 20.83
C THR A 143 -8.95 -6.41 20.98
N SER A 144 -9.42 -5.48 20.16
CA SER A 144 -8.87 -4.11 20.09
C SER A 144 -9.98 -3.12 19.79
N ASP A 145 -10.15 -2.11 20.65
CA ASP A 145 -11.17 -1.08 20.45
C ASP A 145 -10.97 -0.37 19.09
N PRO A 146 -12.00 -0.29 18.22
CA PRO A 146 -11.86 0.15 16.84
C PRO A 146 -11.81 1.68 16.70
N ALA A 147 -10.81 2.29 17.33
CA ALA A 147 -10.52 3.72 17.18
C ALA A 147 -9.98 4.02 15.76
N PHE A 148 -10.81 4.67 14.93
CA PHE A 148 -10.31 5.32 13.72
C PHE A 148 -9.45 6.53 14.10
N PRO A 149 -8.20 6.66 13.59
CA PRO A 149 -7.55 7.95 13.53
C PRO A 149 -8.23 8.81 12.45
N ALA A 150 -9.16 9.65 12.86
CA ALA A 150 -9.67 10.73 12.04
C ALA A 150 -8.60 11.84 11.93
N ASP A 151 -8.36 12.30 10.70
CA ASP A 151 -7.54 13.43 10.29
C ASP A 151 -6.03 13.40 10.63
N ALA A 152 -5.21 13.77 9.63
CA ALA A 152 -3.79 14.01 9.78
C ALA A 152 -3.52 15.51 9.97
N PRO A 153 -2.52 15.88 10.77
CA PRO A 153 -1.27 16.27 10.12
C PRO A 153 0.01 15.76 10.82
N SER A 154 1.16 16.04 10.21
CA SER A 154 2.48 15.56 10.63
C SER A 154 2.92 16.09 12.01
N ALA A 155 2.95 15.21 13.01
CA ALA A 155 3.82 15.41 14.18
C ALA A 155 5.28 15.08 13.81
N PRO A 156 6.28 15.89 14.20
CA PRO A 156 7.68 15.58 13.95
C PRO A 156 8.10 14.35 14.77
N GLN A 157 8.37 13.23 14.07
CA GLN A 157 8.87 12.01 14.69
C GLN A 157 10.19 12.31 15.42
N PRO A 158 10.35 11.92 16.71
CA PRO A 158 11.57 12.19 17.46
C PRO A 158 12.75 11.46 16.81
N ILE A 159 13.89 12.15 16.69
CA ILE A 159 15.10 11.62 16.04
C ILE A 159 15.55 10.34 16.76
N ARG A 160 15.29 9.19 16.15
CA ARG A 160 15.76 7.89 16.63
C ARG A 160 17.28 7.82 16.47
N ARG A 161 18.01 8.17 17.53
CA ARG A 161 19.47 7.94 17.61
C ARG A 161 19.75 6.46 17.35
N ASN A 162 20.52 6.18 16.29
CA ASN A 162 20.98 4.82 15.99
C ASN A 162 21.75 4.26 17.20
N ARG A 163 21.39 3.05 17.64
CA ARG A 163 22.06 2.30 18.71
C ARG A 163 22.95 1.17 18.19
N PHE A 164 23.32 1.20 16.91
CA PHE A 164 24.30 0.29 16.32
C PHE A 164 25.70 0.93 16.39
N PRO A 165 26.62 0.43 17.24
CA PRO A 165 27.90 1.09 17.48
C PRO A 165 28.98 0.54 16.55
N LEU A 166 29.07 1.07 15.33
CA LEU A 166 30.20 0.85 14.43
C LEU A 166 30.71 2.22 13.94
N LEU A 167 32.02 2.44 14.08
CA LEU A 167 32.73 3.71 13.87
C LEU A 167 32.38 4.82 14.87
N GLN A 168 33.20 4.96 15.92
CA GLN A 168 33.30 6.18 16.71
C GLN A 168 34.18 7.20 15.97
N ALA A 169 33.72 8.44 15.84
CA ALA A 169 34.56 9.60 15.55
C ALA A 169 34.62 10.51 16.78
N GLY A 170 35.80 11.02 17.12
CA GLY A 170 36.03 11.80 18.35
C GLY A 170 35.28 13.13 18.37
N SER A 171 34.84 13.55 19.56
CA SER A 171 34.19 14.85 19.76
C SER A 171 35.16 15.89 20.32
N THR A 172 35.52 16.89 19.51
CA THR A 172 36.13 18.14 19.97
C THR A 172 35.36 19.33 19.36
N PRO A 173 34.72 20.18 20.17
CA PRO A 173 33.94 21.31 19.66
C PRO A 173 34.82 22.55 19.46
N GLY A 174 34.88 23.09 18.23
CA GLY A 174 35.42 24.44 18.00
C GLY A 174 36.23 24.66 16.73
N ALA A 175 35.62 24.54 15.55
CA ALA A 175 36.13 25.19 14.33
C ALA A 175 35.04 25.38 13.26
N THR A 176 34.98 26.58 12.69
CA THR A 176 34.43 26.90 11.36
C THR A 176 35.45 27.79 10.63
N PRO A 177 35.39 27.95 9.30
CA PRO A 177 34.62 27.22 8.30
C PRO A 177 35.52 26.47 7.29
N GLY A 178 34.93 25.78 6.30
CA GLY A 178 35.68 25.17 5.19
C GLY A 178 34.80 24.95 3.95
N SER A 179 34.96 25.82 2.95
CA SER A 179 34.45 25.60 1.60
C SER A 179 35.58 25.09 0.71
N LEU A 180 35.27 24.27 -0.30
CA LEU A 180 35.89 24.38 -1.63
C LEU A 180 35.15 23.51 -2.66
N VAL A 181 35.15 23.96 -3.92
CA VAL A 181 34.62 23.25 -5.09
C VAL A 181 35.74 22.49 -5.80
N PRO A 182 35.44 21.40 -6.55
CA PRO A 182 36.41 20.82 -7.48
C PRO A 182 36.67 21.79 -8.64
N HIS A 183 37.94 22.05 -8.94
CA HIS A 183 38.37 22.75 -10.15
C HIS A 183 39.10 21.77 -11.08
N VAL A 184 39.17 22.08 -12.38
CA VAL A 184 39.69 21.20 -13.44
C VAL A 184 40.76 21.95 -14.25
N HIS A 185 41.91 21.32 -14.60
CA HIS A 185 42.67 21.42 -15.88
C HIS A 185 44.16 21.01 -15.74
N GLY A 186 44.75 20.44 -16.81
CA GLY A 186 46.21 20.21 -17.02
C GLY A 186 46.82 19.06 -16.20
N GLY A 187 47.82 18.26 -16.64
CA GLY A 187 48.81 18.41 -17.73
C GLY A 187 50.14 18.92 -17.16
N VAL A 188 51.35 18.35 -17.41
CA VAL A 188 51.88 17.31 -18.34
C VAL A 188 53.09 16.61 -17.60
N GLN A 189 53.89 15.61 -18.02
CA GLN A 189 54.14 14.95 -19.32
C GLN A 189 54.44 13.42 -19.20
N ALA A 190 55.70 12.94 -19.28
CA ALA A 190 56.11 11.52 -19.35
C ALA A 190 57.60 11.30 -18.95
N LEU A 191 58.05 10.05 -18.76
CA LEU A 191 59.23 9.42 -19.43
C LEU A 191 59.66 8.04 -18.84
N PHE A 192 60.08 7.12 -19.73
CA PHE A 192 60.82 5.84 -19.54
C PHE A 192 60.19 4.73 -18.64
N GLN A 193 60.25 3.42 -18.95
CA GLN A 193 61.34 2.50 -19.39
C GLN A 193 62.41 2.27 -18.31
N ASP A 194 62.91 1.07 -18.01
CA ASP A 194 62.57 -0.32 -18.41
C ASP A 194 62.53 -1.17 -17.10
N MET A 195 62.24 -2.48 -17.05
CA MET A 195 62.26 -3.56 -18.04
C MET A 195 61.22 -4.64 -17.70
#